data_AF-A0A0A3I5I3-F1
#
_entry.id   AF-A0A0A3I5I3-F1
#
_cell.length_a   1.000
_cell.length_b   1.000
_cell.length_c   1.000
_cell.angle_alpha   90.00
_cell.angle_beta   90.00
_cell.angle_gamma   90.00
#
_symmetry.space_group_name_H-M   'P 1'
#
loop_
_entity.id
_entity.type
_entity.pdbx_description
1 polymer ?
#
loop_
_entity_poly.entity_id
_entity_poly.type
_entity_poly.pdbx_seq_one_letter_code
_entity_poly.pdbx_strand_id
1 'polypeptide(L)'
;MANWSLSKKVIIGSFLLAIISLFLKWVDLGIVSVDGFQQQGWLFLLIFIYPLISTYQGKPVNKIGGYVLSLIGILGVILFIMSKTETFFGVTVNAASTGMYVMLISFVGLAAGVFFSSKGR
;
A
#
# COMPACT_ATOMS: atom_id res chain seq x y z
N MET A 1 -3.17 27.55 -9.41
CA MET A 1 -3.17 26.08 -9.19
C MET A 1 -1.77 25.66 -8.75
N ALA A 2 -1.63 24.99 -7.60
CA ALA A 2 -0.32 24.50 -7.18
C ALA A 2 0.19 23.43 -8.18
N ASN A 3 1.24 23.73 -8.92
CA ASN A 3 1.81 22.79 -9.89
C ASN A 3 2.64 21.74 -9.15
N TRP A 4 2.00 20.67 -8.70
CA TRP A 4 2.70 19.56 -8.02
C TRP A 4 3.47 18.71 -9.03
N SER A 5 4.69 18.33 -8.66
CA SER A 5 5.49 17.37 -9.42
C SER A 5 4.76 16.03 -9.56
N LEU A 6 5.02 15.31 -10.65
CA LEU A 6 4.42 14.00 -10.90
C LEU A 6 4.70 13.02 -9.73
N SER A 7 5.95 12.98 -9.25
CA SER A 7 6.34 12.19 -8.07
C SER A 7 5.45 12.49 -6.86
N LYS A 8 5.24 13.77 -6.54
CA LYS A 8 4.39 14.18 -5.41
C LYS A 8 2.94 13.72 -5.57
N LYS A 9 2.36 13.88 -6.77
CA LYS A 9 0.99 13.44 -7.05
C LYS A 9 0.86 11.92 -6.89
N VAL A 10 1.82 11.16 -7.41
CA VAL A 10 1.79 9.69 -7.35
C VAL A 10 1.98 9.18 -5.92
N ILE A 11 2.92 9.73 -5.15
CA ILE A 11 3.15 9.31 -3.75
C ILE A 11 1.91 9.60 -2.89
N ILE A 12 1.36 10.81 -2.98
CA ILE A 12 0.16 11.18 -2.21
C ILE A 12 -1.05 10.36 -2.66
N GLY A 13 -1.26 10.19 -3.97
CA GLY A 13 -2.35 9.37 -4.50
C GLY A 13 -2.24 7.91 -4.04
N SER A 14 -1.03 7.36 -4.00
CA SER A 14 -0.76 6.01 -3.49
C SER A 14 -1.10 5.90 -2.01
N PHE A 15 -0.71 6.89 -1.19
CA PHE A 15 -1.10 6.91 0.23
C PHE A 15 -2.62 7.00 0.42
N LEU A 16 -3.32 7.80 -0.37
CA LEU A 16 -4.78 7.87 -0.32
C LEU A 16 -5.43 6.54 -0.72
N LEU A 17 -4.89 5.86 -1.73
CA LEU A 17 -5.34 4.50 -2.09
C LEU A 17 -5.11 3.50 -0.95
N ALA A 18 -3.99 3.60 -0.24
CA ALA A 18 -3.71 2.78 0.94
C ALA A 18 -4.75 3.02 2.04
N ILE A 19 -5.13 4.28 2.29
CA ILE A 19 -6.21 4.61 3.25
C ILE A 19 -7.55 4.05 2.77
N ILE A 20 -7.93 4.27 1.51
CA ILE A 20 -9.18 3.77 0.94
C ILE A 20 -9.26 2.24 1.07
N SER A 21 -8.15 1.55 0.81
CA SER A 21 -8.04 0.10 0.99
C SER A 21 -8.45 -0.37 2.38
N LEU A 22 -8.16 0.39 3.45
CA LEU A 22 -8.50 -0.03 4.81
C LEU A 22 -10.01 -0.09 5.07
N PHE A 23 -10.80 0.68 4.32
CA PHE A 23 -12.27 0.65 4.40
C PHE A 23 -12.89 -0.45 3.54
N LEU A 24 -12.10 -1.09 2.67
CA LEU A 24 -12.56 -2.21 1.87
C LEU A 24 -12.43 -3.51 2.65
N LYS A 25 -13.19 -4.52 2.25
CA LYS A 25 -13.02 -5.89 2.75
C LYS A 25 -11.62 -6.37 2.42
N TRP A 26 -10.88 -6.79 3.46
CA TRP A 26 -9.58 -7.42 3.32
C TRP A 26 -9.71 -8.93 3.28
N VAL A 27 -10.64 -9.46 4.07
CA VAL A 27 -10.99 -10.89 4.06
C VAL A 27 -12.48 -11.04 3.80
N ASP A 28 -12.85 -11.93 2.89
CA ASP A 28 -14.23 -12.27 2.60
C ASP A 28 -14.38 -13.79 2.39
N LEU A 29 -15.08 -14.44 3.31
CA LEU A 29 -15.44 -15.87 3.26
C LEU A 29 -16.92 -16.06 2.87
N GLY A 30 -17.57 -15.03 2.32
CA GLY A 30 -18.98 -15.01 1.96
C GLY A 30 -19.91 -14.77 3.14
N ILE A 31 -19.79 -15.58 4.20
CA ILE A 31 -20.62 -15.48 5.43
C ILE A 31 -20.02 -14.49 6.43
N VAL A 32 -18.69 -14.41 6.47
CA VAL A 32 -17.95 -13.50 7.35
C VAL A 32 -17.00 -12.68 6.50
N SER A 33 -17.01 -11.38 6.71
CA SER A 33 -16.07 -10.45 6.08
C SER A 33 -15.55 -9.46 7.09
N VAL A 34 -14.28 -9.09 6.95
CA VAL A 34 -13.62 -8.11 7.81
C VAL A 34 -12.81 -7.13 6.97
N ASP A 35 -12.83 -5.86 7.38
CA ASP A 35 -12.14 -4.77 6.69
C ASP A 35 -10.65 -4.68 7.06
N GLY A 36 -9.93 -3.75 6.44
CA GLY A 36 -8.51 -3.55 6.69
C GLY A 36 -8.19 -2.97 8.06
N PHE A 37 -9.09 -2.21 8.68
CA PHE A 37 -8.88 -1.73 10.05
C PHE A 37 -8.95 -2.88 11.05
N GLN A 38 -9.96 -3.75 10.92
CA GLN A 38 -10.11 -4.94 11.76
C GLN A 38 -8.93 -5.92 11.62
N GLN A 39 -8.31 -5.98 10.45
CA GLN A 39 -7.11 -6.79 10.19
C GLN A 39 -5.78 -6.10 10.57
N GLN A 40 -5.83 -4.97 11.30
CA GLN A 40 -4.64 -4.17 11.67
C GLN A 40 -3.82 -3.68 10.46
N GLY A 41 -4.45 -3.59 9.29
CA GLY A 41 -3.84 -3.16 8.03
C GLY A 41 -3.28 -1.75 8.06
N TRP A 42 -3.74 -0.91 9.00
CA TRP A 42 -3.22 0.44 9.22
C TRP A 42 -1.72 0.47 9.53
N LEU A 43 -1.12 -0.64 10.00
CA LEU A 43 0.34 -0.76 10.18
C LEU A 43 1.12 -0.56 8.87
N PHE A 44 0.54 -0.94 7.73
CA PHE A 44 1.15 -0.71 6.41
C PHE A 44 1.29 0.78 6.07
N LEU A 45 0.47 1.66 6.68
CA LEU A 45 0.57 3.10 6.46
C LEU A 45 1.88 3.68 7.01
N LEU A 46 2.52 3.04 7.99
CA LEU A 46 3.78 3.50 8.56
C LEU A 46 4.90 3.58 7.51
N ILE A 47 4.86 2.71 6.50
CA ILE A 47 5.82 2.70 5.39
C ILE A 47 5.75 4.00 4.56
N PHE A 48 4.58 4.64 4.50
CA PHE A 48 4.38 5.88 3.76
C PHE A 48 4.90 7.13 4.49
N ILE A 49 5.20 7.06 5.79
CA ILE A 49 5.58 8.23 6.59
C ILE A 49 6.81 8.94 5.99
N TYR A 50 7.90 8.21 5.76
CA TYR A 50 9.14 8.81 5.23
C TYR A 50 8.96 9.43 3.83
N PRO A 51 8.39 8.71 2.83
CA PRO A 51 8.15 9.28 1.50
C PRO A 51 7.22 10.49 1.53
N LEU A 52 6.18 10.48 2.36
CA LEU A 52 5.27 11.61 2.51
C LEU A 52 5.97 12.84 3.09
N ILE A 53 6.69 12.70 4.22
CA ILE A 53 7.40 13.82 4.84
C ILE A 53 8.38 14.44 3.85
N SER A 54 9.18 13.62 3.17
CA SER A 54 10.15 14.08 2.17
C SER A 54 9.47 14.88 1.06
N THR A 55 8.36 14.35 0.55
CA THR A 55 7.56 14.97 -0.52
C THR A 55 6.89 16.28 -0.08
N TYR A 56 6.37 16.36 1.14
CA TYR A 56 5.76 17.57 1.68
C TYR A 56 6.79 18.67 1.92
N GLN A 57 8.01 18.32 2.34
CA GLN A 57 9.14 19.25 2.49
C GLN A 57 9.74 19.70 1.16
N GLY A 58 9.23 19.22 0.02
CA GLY A 58 9.80 19.51 -1.30
C GLY A 58 11.19 18.90 -1.53
N LYS A 59 11.61 17.95 -0.67
CA LYS A 59 12.88 17.25 -0.79
C LYS A 59 12.69 16.03 -1.71
N PRO A 60 13.69 15.69 -2.54
CA PRO A 60 13.64 14.44 -3.30
C PRO A 60 13.64 13.26 -2.33
N VAL A 61 12.83 12.25 -2.61
CA VAL A 61 12.84 11.00 -1.84
C VAL A 61 14.15 10.27 -2.15
N ASN A 62 14.84 9.74 -1.12
CA ASN A 62 15.99 8.89 -1.35
C ASN A 62 15.52 7.65 -2.12
N LYS A 63 16.06 7.44 -3.34
CA LYS A 63 15.62 6.34 -4.21
C LYS A 63 15.79 4.97 -3.56
N ILE A 64 16.94 4.72 -2.93
CA ILE A 64 17.22 3.43 -2.29
C ILE A 64 16.24 3.22 -1.13
N GLY A 65 16.14 4.19 -0.22
CA GLY A 65 15.23 4.11 0.93
C GLY A 65 13.76 3.96 0.49
N GLY A 66 13.34 4.72 -0.51
CA GLY A 66 12.00 4.65 -1.09
C GLY A 66 11.70 3.27 -1.69
N TYR A 67 12.61 2.71 -2.50
CA TYR A 67 12.42 1.38 -3.07
C TYR A 67 12.45 0.27 -2.02
N VAL A 68 13.33 0.36 -1.01
CA VAL A 68 13.34 -0.60 0.10
C VAL A 68 11.99 -0.58 0.83
N LEU A 69 11.46 0.60 1.15
CA LEU A 69 10.14 0.74 1.77
C LEU A 69 9.02 0.19 0.89
N SER A 70 9.02 0.50 -0.42
CA SER A 70 8.05 -0.06 -1.36
C SER A 70 8.12 -1.58 -1.43
N LEU A 71 9.32 -2.15 -1.49
CA LEU A 71 9.52 -3.59 -1.56
C LEU A 71 9.05 -4.28 -0.28
N ILE A 72 9.36 -3.72 0.90
CA ILE A 72 8.86 -4.21 2.18
C ILE A 72 7.33 -4.20 2.20
N GLY A 73 6.69 -3.13 1.72
CA GLY A 73 5.24 -3.03 1.63
C GLY A 73 4.63 -4.08 0.69
N ILE A 74 5.20 -4.23 -0.52
CA ILE A 74 4.76 -5.23 -1.51
C ILE A 74 4.87 -6.64 -0.94
N LEU A 75 6.05 -7.02 -0.43
CA LEU A 75 6.27 -8.35 0.13
C LEU A 75 5.38 -8.59 1.36
N GLY A 76 5.25 -7.61 2.24
CA GLY A 76 4.40 -7.70 3.43
C GLY A 76 2.95 -7.96 3.08
N VAL A 77 2.40 -7.26 2.08
CA VAL A 77 1.01 -7.50 1.63
C VAL A 77 0.86 -8.85 0.94
N ILE A 78 1.81 -9.27 0.11
CA ILE A 78 1.79 -10.60 -0.53
C ILE A 78 1.79 -11.70 0.53
N LEU A 79 2.68 -11.62 1.52
CA LEU A 79 2.72 -12.58 2.63
C LEU A 79 1.41 -12.56 3.43
N PHE A 80 0.81 -11.39 3.62
CA PHE A 80 -0.48 -11.27 4.28
C PHE A 80 -1.61 -11.92 3.47
N ILE A 81 -1.65 -11.73 2.15
CA ILE A 81 -2.59 -12.41 1.24
C ILE A 81 -2.43 -13.94 1.33
N MET A 82 -1.18 -14.43 1.28
CA MET A 82 -0.88 -15.85 1.37
C MET A 82 -1.33 -16.46 2.72
N SER A 83 -1.25 -15.67 3.80
CA SER A 83 -1.72 -16.07 5.14
C SER A 83 -3.23 -16.22 5.26
N LYS A 84 -4.01 -15.79 4.25
CA LYS A 84 -5.49 -15.94 4.23
C LYS A 84 -5.96 -17.16 3.43
N THR A 85 -5.06 -18.06 3.09
CA THR A 85 -5.41 -19.36 2.53
C THR A 85 -5.77 -20.30 3.68
N GLU A 86 -7.04 -20.69 3.77
CA GLU A 86 -7.57 -21.55 4.82
C GLU A 86 -8.43 -22.68 4.21
N THR A 87 -8.58 -23.79 4.94
CA THR A 87 -9.48 -24.87 4.53
C THR A 87 -10.86 -24.66 5.13
N PHE A 88 -11.86 -24.44 4.29
CA PHE A 88 -13.24 -24.20 4.70
C PHE A 88 -14.14 -25.26 4.07
N PHE A 89 -14.92 -25.98 4.89
CA PHE A 89 -15.76 -27.11 4.44
C PHE A 89 -15.03 -28.16 3.58
N GLY A 90 -13.77 -28.45 3.89
CA GLY A 90 -12.95 -29.44 3.17
C GLY A 90 -12.37 -28.94 1.84
N VAL A 91 -12.59 -27.67 1.48
CA VAL A 91 -12.01 -27.03 0.29
C VAL A 91 -11.03 -25.93 0.72
N THR A 92 -9.83 -25.94 0.16
CA THR A 92 -8.86 -24.86 0.38
C THR A 92 -9.24 -23.64 -0.44
N VAL A 93 -9.48 -22.51 0.23
CA VAL A 93 -9.84 -21.23 -0.40
C VAL A 93 -8.96 -20.12 0.12
N ASN A 94 -8.56 -19.20 -0.75
CA ASN A 94 -7.92 -17.96 -0.33
C ASN A 94 -8.99 -16.89 -0.10
N ALA A 95 -9.08 -16.42 1.14
CA ALA A 95 -10.10 -15.48 1.57
C ALA A 95 -9.71 -14.02 1.36
N ALA A 96 -8.53 -13.72 0.78
CA ALA A 96 -8.12 -12.35 0.52
C ALA A 96 -9.06 -11.68 -0.48
N SER A 97 -9.48 -10.46 -0.14
CA SER A 97 -10.47 -9.70 -0.89
C SER A 97 -9.86 -8.40 -1.44
N THR A 98 -10.68 -7.62 -2.14
CA THR A 98 -10.28 -6.45 -2.94
C THR A 98 -9.41 -5.44 -2.18
N GLY A 99 -9.67 -5.23 -0.89
CA GLY A 99 -8.88 -4.30 -0.08
C GLY A 99 -7.39 -4.62 -0.05
N MET A 100 -7.01 -5.90 0.05
CA MET A 100 -5.60 -6.30 0.05
C MET A 100 -4.92 -6.01 -1.30
N TYR A 101 -5.62 -6.24 -2.41
CA TYR A 101 -5.09 -5.93 -3.74
C TYR A 101 -4.98 -4.42 -3.99
N VAL A 102 -5.91 -3.62 -3.46
CA VAL A 102 -5.80 -2.15 -3.50
C VAL A 102 -4.61 -1.66 -2.65
N MET A 103 -4.37 -2.28 -1.47
CA MET A 103 -3.17 -2.00 -0.68
C MET A 103 -1.90 -2.36 -1.45
N LEU A 104 -1.87 -3.51 -2.12
CA LEU A 104 -0.73 -3.93 -2.94
C LEU A 104 -0.45 -2.92 -4.06
N ILE A 105 -1.49 -2.50 -4.79
CA ILE A 105 -1.40 -1.48 -5.85
C ILE A 105 -0.87 -0.16 -5.27
N SER A 106 -1.25 0.20 -4.05
CA SER A 106 -0.74 1.40 -3.40
C SER A 106 0.78 1.37 -3.21
N PHE A 107 1.37 0.21 -2.88
CA PHE A 107 2.82 0.07 -2.76
C PHE A 107 3.55 0.04 -4.09
N VAL A 108 2.93 -0.53 -5.13
CA VAL A 108 3.42 -0.40 -6.51
C VAL A 108 3.40 1.07 -6.95
N GLY A 109 2.34 1.79 -6.62
CA GLY A 109 2.21 3.23 -6.84
C GLY A 109 3.29 4.02 -6.10
N LEU A 110 3.61 3.65 -4.85
CA LEU A 110 4.73 4.24 -4.11
C LEU A 110 6.05 4.04 -4.86
N ALA A 111 6.34 2.83 -5.34
CA ALA A 111 7.55 2.54 -6.10
C ALA A 111 7.63 3.39 -7.38
N ALA A 112 6.51 3.54 -8.10
CA ALA A 112 6.42 4.42 -9.26
C ALA A 112 6.65 5.90 -8.89
N GLY A 113 6.08 6.36 -7.78
CA GLY A 113 6.29 7.70 -7.26
C GLY A 113 7.76 8.00 -6.91
N VAL A 114 8.46 7.01 -6.34
CA VAL A 114 9.90 7.05 -6.07
C VAL A 114 10.71 7.10 -7.37
N PHE A 115 10.33 6.32 -8.39
CA PHE A 115 10.97 6.34 -9.71
C PHE A 115 10.96 7.74 -10.34
N PHE A 116 9.82 8.42 -10.30
CA PHE A 116 9.67 9.79 -10.80
C PHE A 116 10.30 10.86 -9.91
N SER A 117 10.82 10.51 -8.73
CA SER A 117 11.52 11.44 -7.86
C SER A 117 12.90 11.75 -8.46
N SER A 118 13.05 12.91 -9.07
CA SER A 118 14.35 13.42 -9.50
C SER A 118 15.05 14.11 -8.34
N LYS A 119 16.37 13.91 -8.19
CA LYS A 119 17.20 14.90 -7.50
C LYS A 119 17.03 16.20 -8.28
N GLY A 120 16.66 17.29 -7.61
CA GLY A 120 16.63 18.61 -8.22
C GLY A 120 17.94 18.82 -9.00
N ARG A 121 17.82 19.20 -10.27
CA ARG A 121 18.95 19.79 -10.99
C ARG A 121 19.28 21.12 -10.33
#